data_AF-A0A103Y4N7-F1
#
_entry.id   AF-A0A103Y4N7-F1
#
_cell.length_a   1.000
_cell.length_b   1.000
_cell.length_c   1.000
_cell.angle_alpha   90.00
_cell.angle_beta   90.00
_cell.angle_gamma   90.00
#
_symmetry.space_group_name_H-M   'P 1'
#
loop_
_entity.id
_entity.type
_entity.pdbx_description
1 polymer ?
#
loop_
_entity_poly.entity_id
_entity_poly.type
_entity_poly.pdbx_seq_one_letter_code
_entity_poly.pdbx_strand_id
1 'polypeptide(L)'
;MILYTIFVIDVSFILESWEQSLITNKTGRGGNSSCTVPGFARSRDCARNAQCLHIRSCLANGNGGVKQETHGIGKRDGVIIVDHGSRRKESNLMLNEFVAMFAEKTGHSIVEPAHMELAKPSIQDAFHSCVQQGANRVIISPFFLFPGRHWHQDIPSLSAEAAKDFPGVSYMITAPLGLHPLLVDVVDDRIKHCLSHVAGDADECAVCAGTGKCHLY
;
A
#
# COMPACT_ATOMS: atom_id res chain seq x y z
N MET A 1 9.46 -39.98 -0.27
CA MET A 1 9.50 -39.00 -1.38
C MET A 1 8.32 -38.05 -1.21
N ILE A 2 8.56 -36.89 -0.59
CA ILE A 2 7.54 -35.86 -0.39
C ILE A 2 7.84 -34.78 -1.44
N LEU A 3 6.89 -34.56 -2.35
CA LEU A 3 7.01 -33.57 -3.42
C LEU A 3 6.96 -32.15 -2.83
N TYR A 4 8.00 -31.38 -3.13
CA TYR A 4 8.03 -29.92 -2.95
C TYR A 4 7.17 -29.29 -4.05
N THR A 5 5.97 -28.83 -3.74
CA THR A 5 5.25 -27.89 -4.61
C THR A 5 5.72 -26.49 -4.25
N ILE A 6 6.72 -26.01 -4.98
CA ILE A 6 7.08 -24.59 -5.03
C ILE A 6 5.90 -23.87 -5.67
N PHE A 7 5.23 -23.00 -4.91
CA PHE A 7 4.29 -22.02 -5.43
C PHE A 7 5.08 -21.04 -6.30
N VAL A 8 5.21 -21.36 -7.58
CA VAL A 8 5.52 -20.35 -8.61
C VAL A 8 4.23 -19.54 -8.74
N ILE A 9 4.30 -18.26 -8.40
CA ILE A 9 3.24 -17.31 -8.74
C ILE A 9 3.10 -17.36 -10.27
N ASP A 10 2.01 -17.93 -10.76
CA ASP A 10 1.72 -17.99 -12.18
C ASP A 10 1.44 -16.57 -12.69
N VAL A 11 2.48 -15.93 -13.23
CA VAL A 11 2.45 -14.58 -13.81
C VAL A 11 1.45 -14.49 -14.98
N SER A 12 1.05 -15.63 -15.56
CA SER A 12 0.10 -15.69 -16.68
C SER A 12 -1.29 -15.18 -16.28
N PHE A 13 -1.71 -15.39 -15.03
CA PHE A 13 -3.03 -14.93 -14.54
C PHE A 13 -3.06 -13.43 -14.24
N ILE A 14 -1.90 -12.80 -14.02
CA ILE A 14 -1.82 -11.35 -13.83
C ILE A 14 -2.13 -10.65 -15.17
N LEU A 15 -1.57 -11.12 -16.29
CA LEU A 15 -1.71 -10.47 -17.60
C LEU A 15 -3.14 -10.45 -18.15
N GLU A 16 -3.94 -11.50 -17.93
CA GLU A 16 -5.34 -11.56 -18.41
C GLU A 16 -6.26 -10.53 -17.72
N SER A 17 -5.97 -10.19 -16.46
CA SER A 17 -6.72 -9.17 -15.70
C SER A 17 -6.38 -7.74 -16.16
N TRP A 18 -5.14 -7.51 -16.62
CA TRP A 18 -4.70 -6.22 -17.18
C TRP A 18 -5.31 -5.94 -18.56
N GLU A 19 -5.46 -6.96 -19.43
CA GLU A 19 -6.09 -6.76 -20.75
C GLU A 19 -7.58 -6.38 -20.63
N GLN A 20 -8.32 -6.97 -19.69
CA GLN A 20 -9.74 -6.65 -19.51
C GLN A 20 -9.97 -5.22 -18.98
N SER A 21 -9.10 -4.69 -18.11
CA SER A 21 -9.19 -3.31 -17.62
C SER A 21 -8.84 -2.25 -18.69
N LEU A 22 -8.05 -2.60 -19.70
CA LEU A 22 -7.75 -1.70 -20.82
C LEU A 22 -8.86 -1.68 -21.88
N ILE A 23 -9.67 -2.75 -21.99
CA ILE A 23 -10.79 -2.84 -22.92
C ILE A 23 -11.99 -2.02 -22.41
N THR A 24 -12.28 -2.03 -21.11
CA THR A 24 -13.39 -1.27 -20.52
C THR A 24 -13.18 0.25 -20.55
N ASN A 25 -11.93 0.72 -20.68
CA ASN A 25 -11.59 2.14 -20.79
C ASN A 25 -11.56 2.69 -22.22
N LYS A 26 -11.83 1.86 -23.25
CA LYS A 26 -11.80 2.30 -24.67
C LYS A 26 -13.17 2.59 -25.29
N THR A 27 -14.28 2.42 -24.57
CA THR A 27 -15.62 2.77 -25.05
C THR A 27 -16.10 4.10 -24.45
N GLY A 28 -15.39 5.19 -24.75
CA GLY A 28 -15.77 6.52 -24.25
C GLY A 28 -15.14 7.68 -25.01
N ARG A 29 -15.88 8.18 -26.01
CA ARG A 29 -15.72 9.47 -26.73
C ARG A 29 -14.49 9.64 -27.64
N GLY A 30 -14.81 9.74 -28.93
CA GLY A 30 -13.91 10.14 -29.99
C GLY A 30 -13.50 11.61 -29.94
N GLY A 31 -12.35 11.85 -30.57
CA GLY A 31 -11.76 13.16 -30.81
C GLY A 31 -10.50 12.99 -31.64
N ASN A 32 -10.64 13.08 -32.96
CA ASN A 32 -9.56 13.03 -33.94
C ASN A 32 -8.58 14.18 -33.71
N SER A 33 -7.32 13.89 -33.43
CA SER A 33 -6.22 14.79 -33.77
C SER A 33 -4.93 14.01 -34.01
N SER A 34 -4.52 14.02 -35.28
CA SER A 34 -3.27 13.51 -35.82
C SER A 34 -2.10 14.29 -35.21
N CYS A 35 -1.25 13.63 -34.43
CA CYS A 35 0.06 14.16 -34.03
C CYS A 35 1.15 13.28 -34.65
N THR A 36 1.72 13.78 -35.73
CA THR A 36 2.92 13.25 -36.37
C THR A 36 4.13 13.45 -35.44
N VAL A 37 4.94 12.41 -35.32
CA VAL A 37 6.25 12.45 -34.63
C VAL A 37 7.31 12.92 -35.62
N PRO A 38 8.15 13.90 -35.25
CA PRO A 38 9.48 13.98 -35.84
C PRO A 38 10.58 13.96 -34.78
N GLY A 39 11.53 13.06 -34.97
CA GLY A 39 12.92 13.45 -35.14
C GLY A 39 13.74 13.75 -33.87
N PHE A 40 14.57 12.78 -33.52
CA PHE A 40 15.82 12.92 -32.75
C PHE A 40 16.63 14.18 -33.13
N ALA A 41 17.01 15.00 -32.13
CA ALA A 41 18.16 15.89 -32.21
C ALA A 41 18.77 16.13 -30.81
N ARG A 42 20.09 15.94 -30.70
CA ARG A 42 20.92 16.19 -29.51
C ARG A 42 21.34 17.65 -29.42
N SER A 43 21.30 18.26 -28.23
CA SER A 43 22.33 19.17 -27.69
C SER A 43 22.05 19.45 -26.20
N ARG A 44 22.98 19.08 -25.30
CA ARG A 44 23.78 20.01 -24.47
C ARG A 44 23.00 21.23 -23.98
N ASP A 45 22.69 21.27 -22.69
CA ASP A 45 23.30 22.23 -21.75
C ASP A 45 22.88 21.93 -20.31
N CYS A 46 23.90 21.88 -19.45
CA CYS A 46 23.81 21.68 -18.01
C CYS A 46 24.07 23.04 -17.35
N ALA A 47 23.06 23.65 -16.74
CA ALA A 47 23.23 24.80 -15.85
C ALA A 47 22.06 24.97 -14.88
N ARG A 48 22.29 24.50 -13.64
CA ARG A 48 22.03 25.12 -12.33
C ARG A 48 20.81 26.06 -12.13
N ASN A 49 20.08 25.71 -11.07
CA ASN A 49 19.60 26.56 -9.96
C ASN A 49 18.16 27.10 -9.99
N ALA A 50 17.39 26.69 -8.97
CA ALA A 50 16.30 27.37 -8.23
C ALA A 50 15.30 26.30 -7.73
N GLN A 51 15.44 25.77 -6.52
CA GLN A 51 14.89 26.35 -5.28
C GLN A 51 13.35 26.47 -5.30
N CYS A 52 12.67 25.45 -4.74
CA CYS A 52 11.46 25.69 -3.94
C CYS A 52 11.12 24.46 -3.06
N LEU A 53 11.76 24.38 -1.90
CA LEU A 53 11.13 23.83 -0.70
C LEU A 53 9.94 24.73 -0.37
N HIS A 54 8.73 24.18 -0.25
CA HIS A 54 7.62 24.86 0.41
C HIS A 54 7.32 24.19 1.76
N ILE A 55 8.14 24.57 2.75
CA ILE A 55 7.72 24.64 4.15
C ILE A 55 6.69 25.77 4.23
N ARG A 56 5.41 25.44 4.49
CA ARG A 56 4.41 26.47 4.80
C ARG A 56 4.61 26.94 6.24
N SER A 57 5.27 28.09 6.40
CA SER A 57 5.29 28.82 7.66
C SER A 57 3.90 29.37 7.97
N CYS A 58 3.44 29.17 9.20
CA CYS A 58 2.28 29.82 9.77
C CYS A 58 2.44 31.35 9.75
N LEU A 59 1.38 32.07 9.37
CA LEU A 59 0.75 33.20 10.09
C LEU A 59 -0.21 33.95 9.15
N ALA A 60 -1.52 33.85 9.40
CA ALA A 60 -2.46 34.97 9.53
C ALA A 60 -3.93 34.49 9.63
N ASN A 61 -4.63 35.09 10.59
CA ASN A 61 -6.03 34.92 10.99
C ASN A 61 -7.06 35.21 9.88
N GLY A 62 -8.20 34.51 9.94
CA GLY A 62 -9.48 34.98 9.38
C GLY A 62 -10.37 33.86 8.83
N ASN A 63 -11.30 33.36 9.65
CA ASN A 63 -12.50 32.59 9.28
C ASN A 63 -12.37 31.63 8.09
N GLY A 64 -11.50 30.63 8.21
CA GLY A 64 -11.50 29.46 7.34
C GLY A 64 -12.28 28.34 8.01
N GLY A 65 -13.59 28.22 7.73
CA GLY A 65 -14.35 27.04 8.09
C GLY A 65 -13.58 25.80 7.63
N VAL A 66 -13.24 24.92 8.58
CA VAL A 66 -12.69 23.60 8.28
C VAL A 66 -13.69 22.94 7.35
N LYS A 67 -13.36 22.85 6.06
CA LYS A 67 -14.07 21.93 5.17
C LYS A 67 -13.81 20.56 5.77
N GLN A 68 -14.76 20.04 6.53
CA GLN A 68 -14.74 18.64 6.93
C GLN A 68 -14.61 17.84 5.63
N GLU A 69 -13.49 17.15 5.46
CA GLU A 69 -13.37 16.20 4.38
C GLU A 69 -14.44 15.14 4.58
N THR A 70 -15.49 15.21 3.77
CA THR A 70 -16.67 14.34 3.87
C THR A 70 -16.37 12.89 3.51
N HIS A 71 -15.13 12.58 3.13
CA HIS A 71 -14.67 11.29 2.61
C HIS A 71 -13.41 10.74 3.31
N GLY A 72 -12.97 11.36 4.42
CA GLY A 72 -11.80 10.90 5.19
C GLY A 72 -12.11 9.83 6.24
N ILE A 73 -11.06 9.28 6.85
CA ILE A 73 -11.15 8.35 7.98
C ILE A 73 -11.53 9.14 9.24
N GLY A 74 -12.71 8.88 9.79
CA GLY A 74 -13.27 9.54 10.96
C GLY A 74 -12.76 8.97 12.29
N LYS A 75 -13.03 9.67 13.40
CA LYS A 75 -12.59 9.25 14.75
C LYS A 75 -13.15 7.92 15.23
N ARG A 76 -14.25 7.45 14.64
CA ARG A 76 -14.91 6.16 14.94
C ARG A 76 -14.77 5.16 13.79
N ASP A 77 -13.83 5.40 12.88
CA ASP A 77 -13.48 4.40 11.89
C ASP A 77 -12.35 3.53 12.45
N GLY A 78 -12.49 2.22 12.30
CA GLY A 78 -11.41 1.26 12.50
C GLY A 78 -10.72 0.98 11.17
N VAL A 79 -9.39 0.92 11.17
CA VAL A 79 -8.59 0.55 10.00
C VAL A 79 -7.96 -0.82 10.25
N ILE A 80 -8.20 -1.78 9.38
CA ILE A 80 -7.54 -3.08 9.40
C ILE A 80 -6.54 -3.11 8.26
N ILE A 81 -5.26 -3.31 8.54
CA ILE A 81 -4.23 -3.52 7.52
C ILE A 81 -3.97 -5.02 7.43
N VAL A 82 -4.25 -5.62 6.28
CA VAL A 82 -4.26 -7.07 6.11
C VAL A 82 -3.21 -7.57 5.13
N ASP A 83 -2.41 -8.56 5.53
CA ASP A 83 -1.52 -9.31 4.63
C ASP A 83 -1.92 -10.80 4.55
N HIS A 84 -1.13 -11.64 3.87
CA HIS A 84 -1.39 -13.08 3.79
C HIS A 84 -1.14 -13.82 5.11
N GLY A 85 -0.31 -13.24 5.99
CA GLY A 85 0.38 -13.93 7.06
C GLY A 85 1.57 -14.73 6.56
N SER A 86 2.41 -15.16 7.49
CA SER A 86 3.57 -16.00 7.26
C SER A 86 3.68 -17.04 8.36
N ARG A 87 4.23 -18.21 8.01
CA ARG A 87 4.64 -19.21 9.00
C ARG A 87 5.82 -18.74 9.85
N ARG A 88 6.58 -17.76 9.36
CA ARG A 88 7.69 -17.14 10.08
C ARG A 88 7.15 -16.02 10.96
N LYS A 89 7.31 -16.15 12.27
CA LYS A 89 6.80 -15.18 13.24
C LYS A 89 7.38 -13.79 13.01
N GLU A 90 8.66 -13.71 12.65
CA GLU A 90 9.36 -12.45 12.40
C GLU A 90 8.72 -11.66 11.24
N SER A 91 8.23 -12.36 10.21
CA SER A 91 7.52 -11.72 9.11
C SER A 91 6.20 -11.09 9.54
N ASN A 92 5.47 -11.75 10.44
CA ASN A 92 4.19 -11.21 10.96
C ASN A 92 4.44 -9.98 11.86
N LEU A 93 5.56 -9.96 12.60
CA LEU A 93 5.93 -8.81 13.42
C LEU A 93 6.19 -7.54 12.59
N MET A 94 6.71 -7.67 11.37
CA MET A 94 6.89 -6.52 10.48
C MET A 94 5.56 -5.84 10.11
N LEU A 95 4.46 -6.60 9.99
CA LEU A 95 3.14 -5.99 9.78
C LEU A 95 2.70 -5.18 11.01
N ASN A 96 2.96 -5.69 12.21
CA ASN A 96 2.64 -4.98 13.45
C ASN A 96 3.44 -3.67 13.57
N GLU A 97 4.73 -3.70 13.21
CA GLU A 97 5.57 -2.51 13.15
C GLU A 97 5.03 -1.50 12.14
N PHE A 98 4.65 -1.96 10.94
CA PHE A 98 4.06 -1.10 9.92
C PHE A 98 2.73 -0.47 10.37
N VAL A 99 1.87 -1.25 11.03
CA VAL A 99 0.60 -0.75 11.60
C VAL A 99 0.84 0.33 12.65
N ALA A 100 1.82 0.13 13.54
CA ALA A 100 2.22 1.14 14.52
C ALA A 100 2.73 2.42 13.84
N MET A 101 3.61 2.29 12.85
CA MET A 101 4.10 3.42 12.05
C MET A 101 2.96 4.15 11.33
N PHE A 102 2.00 3.41 10.78
CA PHE A 102 0.83 3.98 10.11
C PHE A 102 -0.03 4.76 11.11
N ALA A 103 -0.33 4.20 12.28
CA ALA A 103 -1.11 4.86 13.32
C ALA A 103 -0.43 6.14 13.81
N GLU A 104 0.88 6.08 14.08
CA GLU A 104 1.67 7.25 14.51
C GLU A 104 1.68 8.34 13.42
N LYS A 105 1.90 7.95 12.16
CA LYS A 105 2.00 8.90 11.04
C LYS A 105 0.68 9.58 10.72
N THR A 106 -0.44 8.88 10.86
CA THR A 106 -1.77 9.35 10.45
C THR A 106 -2.61 9.91 11.60
N GLY A 107 -2.32 9.52 12.84
CA GLY A 107 -3.10 9.87 14.02
C GLY A 107 -4.44 9.12 14.12
N HIS A 108 -4.67 8.07 13.31
CA HIS A 108 -5.86 7.23 13.43
C HIS A 108 -5.85 6.45 14.74
N SER A 109 -6.98 6.48 15.45
CA SER A 109 -7.04 5.97 16.83
C SER A 109 -7.30 4.47 16.93
N ILE A 110 -7.88 3.85 15.90
CA ILE A 110 -8.22 2.43 15.86
C ILE A 110 -7.58 1.85 14.60
N VAL A 111 -6.43 1.20 14.76
CA VAL A 111 -5.69 0.56 13.65
C VAL A 111 -5.25 -0.82 14.11
N GLU A 112 -5.64 -1.85 13.37
CA GLU A 112 -5.39 -3.25 13.71
C GLU A 112 -4.66 -3.98 12.57
N PRO A 113 -3.66 -4.83 12.87
CA PRO A 113 -3.13 -5.77 11.90
C PRO A 113 -4.11 -6.93 11.71
N ALA A 114 -4.09 -7.55 10.54
CA ALA A 114 -4.74 -8.84 10.31
C ALA A 114 -3.94 -9.70 9.33
N HIS A 115 -4.09 -11.01 9.45
CA HIS A 115 -3.53 -11.98 8.52
C HIS A 115 -4.66 -12.84 7.94
N MET A 116 -4.60 -13.12 6.64
CA MET A 116 -5.66 -13.87 5.97
C MET A 116 -5.73 -15.34 6.39
N GLU A 117 -4.59 -16.04 6.42
CA GLU A 117 -4.60 -17.52 6.53
C GLU A 117 -3.53 -18.05 7.48
N LEU A 118 -2.31 -17.50 7.42
CA LEU A 118 -1.14 -18.18 7.96
C LEU A 118 -0.74 -17.77 9.39
N ALA A 119 -1.44 -16.78 9.95
CA ALA A 119 -1.11 -16.20 11.24
C ALA A 119 -2.35 -15.58 11.92
N LYS A 120 -2.17 -15.16 13.17
CA LYS A 120 -3.15 -14.43 13.96
C LYS A 120 -2.59 -13.05 14.33
N PRO A 121 -3.43 -12.01 14.46
CA PRO A 121 -4.90 -12.01 14.41
C PRO A 121 -5.48 -12.25 13.01
N SER A 122 -6.64 -12.90 12.90
CA SER A 122 -7.38 -13.01 11.63
C SER A 122 -8.20 -11.75 11.35
N ILE A 123 -8.74 -11.61 10.14
CA ILE A 123 -9.65 -10.49 9.79
C ILE A 123 -10.81 -10.39 10.77
N GLN A 124 -11.39 -11.53 11.18
CA GLN A 124 -12.46 -11.56 12.19
C GLN A 124 -11.99 -11.01 13.55
N ASP A 125 -10.82 -11.44 14.05
CA ASP A 125 -10.29 -10.97 15.34
C ASP A 125 -10.05 -9.44 15.30
N ALA A 126 -9.46 -8.94 14.21
CA ALA A 126 -9.19 -7.51 14.03
C ALA A 126 -10.48 -6.69 13.89
N PHE A 127 -11.50 -7.21 13.19
CA PHE A 127 -12.81 -6.57 13.07
C PHE A 127 -13.49 -6.47 14.44
N HIS A 128 -13.50 -7.55 15.20
CA HIS A 128 -14.01 -7.58 16.56
C HIS A 128 -13.28 -6.56 17.45
N SER A 129 -11.95 -6.50 17.38
CA SER A 129 -11.14 -5.52 18.13
C SER A 129 -11.53 -4.08 17.76
N CYS A 130 -11.66 -3.77 16.47
CA CYS A 130 -12.08 -2.44 16.02
C CYS A 130 -13.43 -2.04 16.62
N VAL A 131 -14.42 -2.93 16.58
CA VAL A 131 -15.77 -2.65 17.12
C VAL A 131 -15.75 -2.51 18.63
N GLN A 132 -14.97 -3.34 19.35
CA GLN A 132 -14.80 -3.22 20.80
C GLN A 132 -14.17 -1.89 21.22
N GLN A 133 -13.30 -1.31 20.38
CA GLN A 133 -12.74 0.03 20.56
C GLN A 133 -13.69 1.16 20.18
N GLY A 134 -14.91 0.85 19.72
CA GLY A 134 -15.96 1.81 19.41
C GLY A 134 -16.07 2.20 17.94
N ALA A 135 -15.47 1.43 17.03
CA ALA A 135 -15.62 1.66 15.60
C ALA A 135 -17.08 1.41 15.14
N ASN A 136 -17.64 2.33 14.36
CA ASN A 136 -18.95 2.18 13.71
C ASN A 136 -18.85 1.98 12.19
N ARG A 137 -17.63 2.10 11.66
CA ARG A 137 -17.25 1.74 10.30
C ARG A 137 -15.86 1.12 10.30
N VAL A 138 -15.65 0.04 9.55
CA VAL A 138 -14.35 -0.65 9.45
C VAL A 138 -13.83 -0.57 8.01
N ILE A 139 -12.57 -0.15 7.85
CA ILE A 139 -11.89 0.00 6.57
C ILE A 139 -10.81 -1.07 6.50
N ILE A 140 -10.99 -2.06 5.64
CA ILE A 140 -10.05 -3.16 5.44
C ILE A 140 -9.15 -2.83 4.25
N SER A 141 -7.86 -2.66 4.53
CA SER A 141 -6.85 -2.25 3.55
C SER A 141 -5.84 -3.37 3.29
N PRO A 142 -5.89 -4.02 2.11
CA PRO A 142 -4.92 -5.05 1.74
C PRO A 142 -3.52 -4.47 1.55
N PHE A 143 -2.53 -5.02 2.27
CA PHE A 143 -1.12 -4.68 2.15
C PHE A 143 -0.43 -5.54 1.08
N PHE A 144 -0.95 -5.45 -0.16
CA PHE A 144 -0.45 -6.20 -1.32
C PHE A 144 0.03 -5.25 -2.42
N LEU A 145 1.09 -5.65 -3.14
CA LEU A 145 1.61 -4.87 -4.26
C LEU A 145 0.72 -4.97 -5.51
N PHE A 146 0.00 -6.07 -5.71
CA PHE A 146 -0.79 -6.31 -6.91
C PHE A 146 -2.19 -6.83 -6.58
N PRO A 147 -3.20 -6.50 -7.41
CA PRO A 147 -4.50 -7.13 -7.32
C PRO A 147 -4.39 -8.62 -7.70
N GLY A 148 -5.21 -9.45 -7.07
CA GLY A 148 -5.23 -10.90 -7.30
C GLY A 148 -6.42 -11.56 -6.62
N ARG A 149 -6.50 -12.90 -6.69
CA ARG A 149 -7.62 -13.70 -6.15
C ARG A 149 -7.99 -13.30 -4.72
N HIS A 150 -6.97 -13.12 -3.87
CA HIS A 150 -7.12 -12.78 -2.46
C HIS A 150 -7.89 -11.48 -2.23
N TRP A 151 -7.63 -10.46 -3.05
CA TRP A 151 -8.36 -9.20 -2.99
C TRP A 151 -9.78 -9.33 -3.56
N HIS A 152 -9.96 -10.08 -4.65
CA HIS A 152 -11.26 -10.21 -5.31
C HIS A 152 -12.26 -11.11 -4.59
N GLN A 153 -11.80 -12.11 -3.82
CA GLN A 153 -12.66 -13.18 -3.33
C GLN A 153 -12.50 -13.38 -1.81
N ASP A 154 -11.28 -13.63 -1.36
CA ASP A 154 -11.04 -14.09 0.01
C ASP A 154 -11.26 -12.99 1.05
N ILE A 155 -10.67 -11.80 0.88
CA ILE A 155 -10.86 -10.68 1.81
C ILE A 155 -12.34 -10.24 1.88
N PRO A 156 -13.07 -10.09 0.75
CA PRO A 156 -14.51 -9.86 0.78
C PRO A 156 -15.30 -10.92 1.57
N SER A 157 -15.03 -12.20 1.32
CA SER A 157 -15.70 -13.30 2.01
C SER A 157 -15.45 -13.26 3.52
N LEU A 158 -14.17 -13.16 3.93
CA LEU A 158 -13.78 -13.13 5.33
C LEU A 158 -14.30 -11.89 6.07
N SER A 159 -14.29 -10.73 5.41
CA SER A 159 -14.83 -9.49 5.99
C SER A 159 -16.34 -9.55 6.15
N ALA A 160 -17.05 -10.13 5.17
CA ALA A 160 -18.49 -10.33 5.26
C ALA A 160 -18.87 -11.30 6.37
N GLU A 161 -18.10 -12.37 6.59
CA GLU A 161 -18.31 -13.28 7.71
C GLU A 161 -18.14 -12.57 9.05
N ALA A 162 -17.04 -11.82 9.23
CA ALA A 162 -16.78 -11.07 10.45
C ALA A 162 -17.86 -10.02 10.76
N ALA A 163 -18.40 -9.37 9.72
CA ALA A 163 -19.42 -8.34 9.87
C ALA A 163 -20.80 -8.88 10.30
N LYS A 164 -21.09 -10.18 10.12
CA LYS A 164 -22.36 -10.79 10.57
C LYS A 164 -22.58 -10.63 12.07
N ASP A 165 -21.51 -10.61 12.84
CA ASP A 165 -21.55 -10.43 14.29
C ASP A 165 -21.95 -9.00 14.70
N PHE A 166 -21.90 -8.02 13.76
CA PHE A 166 -22.12 -6.60 14.02
C PHE A 166 -22.96 -5.91 12.93
N PRO A 167 -24.27 -6.20 12.83
CA PRO A 167 -25.14 -5.69 11.75
C PRO A 167 -25.28 -4.15 11.69
N GLY A 168 -24.91 -3.43 12.75
CA GLY A 168 -24.90 -1.96 12.78
C GLY A 168 -23.58 -1.30 12.34
N VAL A 169 -22.56 -2.09 12.03
CA VAL A 169 -21.22 -1.61 11.66
C VAL A 169 -21.04 -1.75 10.16
N SER A 170 -20.84 -0.63 9.47
CA SER A 170 -20.54 -0.63 8.04
C SER A 170 -19.09 -1.01 7.78
N TYR A 171 -18.76 -1.54 6.60
CA TYR A 171 -17.36 -1.77 6.24
C TYR A 171 -17.08 -1.53 4.76
N MET A 172 -15.81 -1.28 4.45
CA MET A 172 -15.29 -1.07 3.10
C MET A 172 -13.98 -1.84 2.95
N ILE A 173 -13.74 -2.39 1.76
CA ILE A 173 -12.44 -2.96 1.39
C ILE A 173 -11.82 -2.01 0.36
N THR A 174 -10.60 -1.54 0.62
CA THR A 174 -9.89 -0.65 -0.30
C THR A 174 -9.24 -1.43 -1.44
N ALA A 175 -8.71 -0.72 -2.43
CA ALA A 175 -7.76 -1.31 -3.36
C ALA A 175 -6.46 -1.69 -2.60
N PRO A 176 -5.74 -2.74 -3.02
CA PRO A 176 -4.38 -2.98 -2.56
C PRO A 176 -3.47 -1.81 -2.98
N LEU A 177 -2.21 -1.80 -2.52
CA LEU A 177 -1.25 -0.74 -2.86
C LEU A 177 -1.14 -0.52 -4.37
N GLY A 178 -1.11 -1.62 -5.15
CA GLY A 178 -1.09 -1.54 -6.61
C GLY A 178 0.14 -0.81 -7.15
N LEU A 179 0.07 -0.32 -8.39
CA LEU A 179 1.10 0.53 -8.99
C LEU A 179 0.93 2.00 -8.56
N HIS A 180 1.06 2.27 -7.26
CA HIS A 180 0.97 3.62 -6.74
C HIS A 180 2.27 4.41 -7.02
N PRO A 181 2.22 5.68 -7.46
CA PRO A 181 3.42 6.48 -7.76
C PRO A 181 4.44 6.53 -6.61
N LEU A 182 3.98 6.60 -5.35
CA LEU A 182 4.87 6.60 -4.17
C LEU A 182 5.69 5.31 -4.01
N LEU A 183 5.26 4.18 -4.59
CA LEU A 183 6.09 2.96 -4.56
C LEU A 183 7.33 3.10 -5.45
N VAL A 184 7.29 3.94 -6.49
CA VAL A 184 8.48 4.26 -7.28
C VAL A 184 9.53 4.93 -6.40
N ASP A 185 9.11 5.88 -5.57
CA ASP A 185 9.99 6.59 -4.65
C ASP A 185 10.59 5.64 -3.61
N VAL A 186 9.78 4.73 -3.04
CA VAL A 186 10.26 3.73 -2.06
C VAL A 186 11.30 2.79 -2.68
N VAL A 187 11.10 2.35 -3.92
CA VAL A 187 12.03 1.48 -4.63
C VAL A 187 13.34 2.22 -4.94
N ASP A 188 13.26 3.44 -5.46
CA ASP A 188 14.43 4.27 -5.78
C ASP A 188 15.23 4.64 -4.52
N ASP A 189 14.55 5.00 -3.42
CA ASP A 189 15.17 5.23 -2.12
C ASP A 189 15.93 4.00 -1.63
N ARG A 190 15.33 2.80 -1.71
CA ARG A 190 15.99 1.56 -1.33
C ARG A 190 17.22 1.28 -2.17
N ILE A 191 17.15 1.47 -3.49
CA ILE A 191 18.29 1.28 -4.41
C ILE A 191 19.42 2.23 -4.03
N LYS A 192 19.13 3.52 -3.89
CA LYS A 192 20.11 4.54 -3.53
C LYS A 192 20.77 4.24 -2.20
N HIS A 193 20.00 3.84 -1.19
CA HIS A 193 20.54 3.49 0.12
C HIS A 193 21.49 2.29 0.03
N CYS A 194 21.10 1.22 -0.67
CA CYS A 194 21.97 0.06 -0.84
C CYS A 194 23.26 0.39 -1.61
N LEU A 195 23.18 1.23 -2.66
CA LEU A 195 24.37 1.69 -3.38
C LEU A 195 25.29 2.55 -2.50
N SER A 196 24.72 3.43 -1.68
CA SER A 196 25.45 4.25 -0.71
C SER A 196 26.16 3.37 0.32
N HIS A 197 25.51 2.31 0.80
CA HIS A 197 26.14 1.35 1.69
C HIS A 197 27.34 0.66 1.05
N VAL A 198 27.18 0.17 -0.19
CA VAL A 198 28.28 -0.50 -0.90
C VAL A 198 29.45 0.45 -1.20
N ALA A 199 29.17 1.75 -1.41
CA ALA A 199 30.22 2.76 -1.55
C ALA A 199 30.96 3.08 -0.24
N GLY A 200 30.46 2.63 0.91
CA GLY A 200 31.00 2.95 2.24
C GLY A 200 30.46 4.24 2.85
N ASP A 201 29.41 4.83 2.25
CA ASP A 201 28.85 6.12 2.66
C ASP A 201 27.65 5.98 3.62
N ALA A 202 27.16 4.76 3.86
CA ALA A 202 26.04 4.48 4.75
C ALA A 202 26.15 3.10 5.43
N ASP A 203 25.46 2.93 6.56
CA ASP A 203 25.29 1.62 7.20
C ASP A 203 24.38 0.68 6.37
N GLU A 204 24.34 -0.61 6.73
CA GLU A 204 23.40 -1.55 6.10
C GLU A 204 21.94 -1.12 6.38
N CYS A 205 21.09 -1.16 5.35
CA CYS A 205 19.67 -0.92 5.57
C CYS A 205 19.06 -1.99 6.49
N ALA A 206 18.00 -1.65 7.22
CA ALA A 206 17.35 -2.55 8.20
C ALA A 206 16.94 -3.93 7.63
N VAL A 207 16.69 -4.04 6.32
CA VAL A 207 16.33 -5.31 5.66
C VAL A 207 17.56 -6.15 5.32
N CYS A 208 18.69 -5.51 5.00
CA CYS A 208 19.93 -6.20 4.67
C CYS A 208 20.79 -6.48 5.91
N ALA A 209 20.55 -5.79 7.01
CA ALA A 209 21.29 -5.88 8.26
C ALA A 209 21.61 -7.34 8.65
N GLY A 210 22.90 -7.69 8.67
CA GLY A 210 23.39 -9.01 9.09
C GLY A 210 23.16 -10.14 8.07
N THR A 211 22.60 -9.85 6.90
CA THR A 211 22.40 -10.83 5.82
C THR A 211 23.58 -10.86 4.84
N GLY A 212 24.41 -9.81 4.83
CA GLY A 212 25.46 -9.61 3.85
C GLY A 212 24.94 -9.51 2.41
N LYS A 213 23.65 -9.19 2.19
CA LYS A 213 23.03 -9.14 0.85
C LYS A 213 23.21 -7.80 0.14
N CYS A 214 23.67 -6.77 0.84
CA CYS A 214 23.94 -5.47 0.25
C CYS A 214 25.38 -5.43 -0.30
N HIS A 215 25.65 -6.10 -1.43
CA HIS A 215 26.95 -6.11 -2.08
C HIS A 215 26.82 -6.17 -3.61
N LEU A 216 27.92 -5.86 -4.31
CA LEU A 216 28.08 -6.11 -5.73
C LEU A 216 28.62 -7.52 -5.95
N TYR A 217 28.07 -8.21 -6.95
CA TYR A 217 28.47 -9.56 -7.38
C TYR A 217 29.46 -9.49 -8.53
#